data_AF-A0A0S3RWE8-F1
#
_entry.id   AF-A0A0S3RWE8-F1
#
_cell.length_a   1.000
_cell.length_b   1.000
_cell.length_c   1.000
_cell.angle_alpha   90.00
_cell.angle_beta   90.00
_cell.angle_gamma   90.00
#
_symmetry.space_group_name_H-M   'P 1'
#
loop_
_entity.id
_entity.type
_entity.pdbx_description
1 polymer ?
#
loop_
_entity_poly.entity_id
_entity_poly.type
_entity_poly.pdbx_seq_one_letter_code
_entity_poly.pdbx_strand_id
1 'polypeptide(L)'
;MAFSNSTTDYLSNPANPLFLHPGENPALILVTPLLSDNNYQQWRHDMLVALETKNKEKFVLGTIPCPAADDILHEAWKRCNKMVI
;
A
#
# COMPACT_ATOMS: atom_id res chain seq x y z
N MET A 1 30.72 -0.36 11.70
CA MET A 1 29.35 0.16 11.63
C MET A 1 29.08 0.57 10.20
N ALA A 2 28.35 -0.24 9.44
CA ALA A 2 28.03 0.09 8.06
C ALA A 2 26.81 1.01 8.03
N PHE A 3 26.95 2.19 7.44
CA PHE A 3 25.83 3.06 7.10
C PHE A 3 25.05 2.36 5.98
N SER A 4 23.89 1.80 6.28
CA SER A 4 22.99 1.26 5.27
C SER A 4 22.35 2.43 4.51
N ASN A 5 22.62 2.52 3.20
CA ASN A 5 22.02 3.48 2.28
C ASN A 5 20.48 3.38 2.36
N SER A 6 19.85 4.23 3.17
CA SER A 6 18.47 4.06 3.64
C SER A 6 17.41 4.53 2.62
N THR A 7 17.85 5.07 1.49
CA THR A 7 16.99 5.73 0.51
C THR A 7 16.51 4.82 -0.61
N THR A 8 17.14 3.67 -0.85
CA THR A 8 16.71 2.73 -1.92
C THR A 8 15.95 1.52 -1.39
N ASP A 9 15.68 1.45 -0.10
CA ASP A 9 15.04 0.29 0.54
C ASP A 9 13.67 -0.05 -0.10
N TYR A 10 12.90 0.98 -0.48
CA TYR A 10 11.63 0.82 -1.18
C TYR A 10 11.74 0.17 -2.58
N LEU A 11 12.94 -0.01 -3.13
CA LEU A 11 13.16 -0.66 -4.42
C LEU A 11 13.35 -2.17 -4.31
N SER A 12 13.76 -2.66 -3.14
CA SER A 12 14.22 -4.05 -2.99
C SER A 12 13.67 -4.78 -1.77
N ASN A 13 13.15 -4.07 -0.77
CA ASN A 13 12.68 -4.66 0.47
C ASN A 13 11.15 -4.82 0.47
N PRO A 14 10.62 -6.05 0.38
CA PRO A 14 9.18 -6.29 0.40
C PRO A 14 8.49 -5.91 1.71
N ALA A 15 9.24 -5.76 2.80
CA ALA A 15 8.73 -5.29 4.08
C ALA A 15 8.59 -3.76 4.15
N ASN A 16 9.18 -3.03 3.20
CA ASN A 16 9.03 -1.59 3.11
C ASN A 16 7.63 -1.25 2.57
N PRO A 17 6.83 -0.40 3.23
CA PRO A 17 5.48 -0.07 2.77
C PRO A 17 5.45 0.71 1.44
N LEU A 18 6.55 1.35 1.05
CA LEU A 18 6.69 2.02 -0.24
C LEU A 18 7.20 1.09 -1.36
N PHE A 19 7.41 -0.19 -1.06
CA PHE A 19 7.76 -1.18 -2.06
C PHE A 19 6.54 -1.55 -2.91
N LEU A 20 6.73 -1.52 -4.23
CA LEU A 20 5.72 -1.89 -5.21
C LEU A 20 6.15 -3.20 -5.88
N HIS A 21 5.47 -4.30 -5.55
CA HIS A 21 5.81 -5.60 -6.12
C HIS A 21 5.44 -5.62 -7.63
N PRO A 22 6.31 -6.12 -8.53
CA PRO A 22 6.05 -6.11 -9.97
C PRO A 22 4.76 -6.83 -10.40
N GLY A 23 4.28 -7.77 -9.59
CA GLY A 23 3.03 -8.50 -9.81
C GLY A 23 1.77 -7.83 -9.27
N GLU A 24 1.86 -6.63 -8.68
CA GLU A 24 0.65 -5.91 -8.26
C GLU A 24 -0.12 -5.37 -9.46
N ASN A 25 -1.46 -5.42 -9.39
CA ASN A 25 -2.35 -5.00 -10.46
C ASN A 25 -3.50 -4.16 -9.86
N PRO A 26 -3.69 -2.90 -10.29
CA PRO A 26 -4.77 -2.04 -9.77
C PRO A 26 -6.18 -2.54 -10.12
N ALA A 27 -6.32 -3.42 -11.13
CA ALA A 27 -7.60 -4.01 -11.51
C ALA A 27 -7.97 -5.29 -10.72
N LEU A 28 -7.17 -5.68 -9.73
CA LEU A 28 -7.40 -6.90 -8.95
C LEU A 28 -8.57 -6.71 -7.97
N ILE A 29 -9.55 -7.61 -8.03
CA ILE A 29 -10.58 -7.72 -6.99
C ILE A 29 -9.95 -8.32 -5.73
N LEU A 30 -9.89 -7.54 -4.66
CA LEU A 30 -9.24 -7.95 -3.40
C LEU A 30 -10.16 -8.78 -2.49
N VAL A 31 -11.47 -8.54 -2.55
CA VAL A 31 -12.46 -9.15 -1.65
C VAL A 31 -13.67 -9.62 -2.45
N THR A 32 -14.14 -10.82 -2.14
CA THR A 32 -15.39 -11.40 -2.63
C THR A 32 -16.20 -11.93 -1.44
N PRO A 33 -17.52 -11.69 -1.35
CA PRO A 33 -18.36 -10.97 -2.31
C PRO A 33 -18.05 -9.47 -2.37
N LEU A 34 -18.43 -8.82 -3.48
CA LEU A 34 -18.31 -7.36 -3.62
C LEU A 34 -19.21 -6.65 -2.59
N LEU A 35 -18.88 -5.39 -2.31
CA LEU A 35 -19.66 -4.55 -1.39
C LEU A 35 -21.11 -4.46 -1.85
N SER A 36 -22.02 -4.69 -0.91
CA SER A 36 -23.48 -4.57 -1.05
C SER A 36 -24.05 -3.91 0.20
N ASP A 37 -25.33 -3.53 0.14
CA ASP A 37 -26.01 -2.80 1.22
C ASP A 37 -26.06 -3.55 2.57
N ASN A 38 -25.88 -4.87 2.53
CA ASN A 38 -26.03 -5.76 3.69
C ASN A 38 -24.73 -6.44 4.15
N ASN A 39 -23.58 -6.18 3.52
CA ASN A 39 -22.31 -6.86 3.86
C ASN A 39 -21.18 -5.93 4.31
N TYR A 40 -21.42 -4.63 4.47
CA TYR A 40 -20.37 -3.63 4.73
C TYR A 40 -19.41 -4.00 5.87
N GLN A 41 -19.91 -4.50 7.01
CA GLN A 41 -19.03 -4.83 8.15
C GLN A 41 -18.05 -5.95 7.82
N GLN A 42 -18.54 -7.02 7.16
CA GLN A 42 -17.72 -8.14 6.73
C GLN A 42 -16.77 -7.71 5.62
N TRP A 43 -17.28 -7.02 4.59
CA TRP A 43 -16.48 -6.51 3.48
C TRP A 43 -15.37 -5.57 3.94
N ARG A 44 -15.65 -4.68 4.90
CA ARG A 44 -14.65 -3.77 5.47
C ARG A 44 -13.55 -4.53 6.20
N HIS A 45 -13.92 -5.52 7.00
CA HIS A 45 -12.94 -6.37 7.69
C HIS A 45 -12.05 -7.11 6.68
N ASP A 46 -12.66 -7.77 5.71
CA ASP A 46 -11.95 -8.55 4.69
C ASP A 46 -11.06 -7.65 3.82
N MET A 47 -11.50 -6.43 3.51
CA MET A 47 -10.71 -5.45 2.76
C MET A 47 -9.49 -5.00 3.55
N LEU A 48 -9.64 -4.73 4.85
CA LEU A 48 -8.50 -4.39 5.71
C LEU A 48 -7.49 -5.53 5.78
N VAL A 49 -7.94 -6.78 5.98
CA VAL A 49 -7.06 -7.96 5.97
C VAL A 49 -6.36 -8.12 4.62
N ALA A 50 -7.08 -7.99 3.51
CA ALA A 50 -6.50 -8.09 2.17
C ALA A 50 -5.42 -7.02 1.93
N LEU A 51 -5.64 -5.78 2.39
CA LEU A 51 -4.68 -4.70 2.30
C LEU A 51 -3.48 -4.90 3.24
N GLU A 52 -3.68 -5.42 4.44
CA GLU A 52 -2.61 -5.73 5.41
C GLU A 52 -1.65 -6.77 4.83
N THR A 53 -2.17 -7.86 4.22
CA THR A 53 -1.34 -8.90 3.57
C THR A 53 -0.51 -8.37 2.39
N LYS A 54 -0.88 -7.21 1.84
CA LYS A 54 -0.18 -6.52 0.76
C LYS A 54 0.68 -5.35 1.24
N ASN A 55 0.77 -5.10 2.56
CA ASN A 55 1.41 -3.91 3.14
C ASN A 55 0.80 -2.57 2.65
N LYS A 56 -0.48 -2.56 2.29
CA LYS A 56 -1.18 -1.37 1.74
C LYS A 56 -2.16 -0.70 2.69
N GLU A 57 -2.50 -1.33 3.81
CA GLU A 57 -3.45 -0.80 4.80
C GLU A 57 -3.12 0.65 5.22
N LYS A 58 -1.82 0.92 5.41
CA LYS A 58 -1.32 2.22 5.87
C LYS A 58 -1.61 3.38 4.92
N PHE A 59 -1.82 3.11 3.63
CA PHE A 59 -2.24 4.13 2.65
C PHE A 59 -3.72 4.48 2.83
N VAL A 60 -4.58 3.48 3.00
CA VAL A 60 -6.03 3.69 3.20
C VAL A 60 -6.32 4.35 4.54
N LEU A 61 -5.58 3.99 5.59
CA LEU A 61 -5.68 4.63 6.90
C LEU A 61 -4.99 5.99 6.96
N GLY A 62 -4.21 6.37 5.95
CA GLY A 62 -3.44 7.62 5.94
C GLY A 62 -2.34 7.70 7.00
N THR A 63 -1.89 6.57 7.55
CA THR A 63 -0.84 6.53 8.58
C THR A 63 0.56 6.76 8.01
N ILE A 64 0.73 6.62 6.68
CA ILE A 64 1.91 7.09 5.96
C ILE A 64 1.54 8.38 5.22
N PRO A 65 1.93 9.55 5.73
CA PRO A 65 1.62 10.81 5.08
C PRO A 65 2.37 10.93 3.74
N CYS A 66 1.79 11.67 2.81
CA CYS A 66 2.45 12.01 1.55
C CYS A 66 3.72 12.83 1.86
N PRO A 67 4.91 12.40 1.41
CA PRO A 67 6.14 13.17 1.53
C PRO A 67 6.06 14.51 0.78
N ALA A 68 6.94 15.45 1.12
CA ALA A 68 7.07 16.70 0.38
C ALA A 68 7.48 16.44 -1.08
N ALA A 69 7.16 17.35 -1.99
CA ALA A 69 7.38 17.15 -3.43
C ALA A 69 8.87 17.04 -3.83
N ASP A 70 9.76 17.57 -3.00
CA ASP A 70 11.22 17.49 -3.13
C ASP A 70 11.83 16.23 -2.48
N ASP A 71 11.03 15.45 -1.74
CA ASP A 71 11.46 14.18 -1.17
C ASP A 71 11.55 13.10 -2.26
N ILE A 72 12.66 12.37 -2.29
CA ILE A 72 12.87 11.26 -3.21
C ILE A 72 11.81 10.15 -3.09
N LEU A 73 11.17 10.03 -1.92
CA LEU A 73 10.14 9.02 -1.64
C LEU A 73 8.75 9.45 -2.15
N HIS A 74 8.58 10.72 -2.55
CA HIS A 74 7.30 11.26 -3.02
C HIS A 74 6.72 10.46 -4.18
N GLU A 75 7.54 10.14 -5.18
CA GLU A 75 7.11 9.36 -6.35
C GLU A 75 6.88 7.87 -6.02
N ALA A 76 7.58 7.32 -5.02
CA ALA A 76 7.33 5.96 -4.55
C ALA A 76 5.99 5.88 -3.79
N TRP A 77 5.73 6.85 -2.91
CA TRP A 77 4.46 7.00 -2.21
C TRP A 77 3.29 7.17 -3.19
N LYS A 78 3.42 8.07 -4.18
CA LYS A 78 2.38 8.29 -5.20
C LYS A 78 2.04 7.04 -5.98
N ARG A 79 3.05 6.25 -6.38
CA ARG A 79 2.83 4.98 -7.09
C ARG A 79 2.08 3.98 -6.22
N CYS A 80 2.49 3.80 -4.96
CA CYS A 80 1.81 2.88 -4.06
C CYS A 80 0.38 3.33 -3.71
N ASN A 81 0.17 4.62 -3.50
CA ASN A 81 -1.14 5.19 -3.21
C ASN A 81 -2.14 4.99 -4.38
N LYS A 82 -1.67 5.09 -5.63
CA LYS A 82 -2.49 4.80 -6.83
C LYS A 82 -2.91 3.34 -6.99
N MET A 83 -2.38 2.41 -6.20
CA MET A 83 -2.80 1.01 -6.23
C MET A 83 -4.01 0.75 -5.33
N VAL A 84 -4.37 1.69 -4.46
CA VAL A 84 -5.49 1.56 -3.50
C VAL A 84 -6.61 2.59 -3.71
N ILE A 85 -6.33 3.71 -4.40
CA ILE A 85 -7.31 4.76 -4.78
C ILE A 85 -7.66 4.61 -6.25
#